data_AF-A0A432Q5H3-F1
#
_entry.id   AF-A0A432Q5H3-F1
#
_cell.length_a   1.000
_cell.length_b   1.000
_cell.length_c   1.000
_cell.angle_alpha   90.00
_cell.angle_beta   90.00
_cell.angle_gamma   90.00
#
_symmetry.space_group_name_H-M   'P 1'
#
loop_
_entity.id
_entity.type
_entity.pdbx_description
1 polymer ?
#
loop_
_entity_poly.entity_id
_entity_poly.type
_entity_poly.pdbx_seq_one_letter_code
_entity_poly.pdbx_strand_id
1 'polypeptide(L)'
;ALIKKPNWITIDIAAYFLAVGIISIFGISLAPIPVIALMLVLAIYDAVSVYKTKHMLSLAESVMSINVPMLFVVPTSREFKEGKLNDDERKAVFLGVGDVVIPNILVASAQRFTQSPVFFGLKVAAWFALLGGVLGLLILLTRFAKKPQAGLPFLNLPTILGYLAGILF
;
A
#
# COMPACT_ATOMS: atom_id res chain seq x y z
N ALA A 1 -2.97 -21.65 -21.52
CA ALA A 1 -2.06 -22.50 -20.71
C ALA A 1 -1.64 -21.87 -19.38
N LEU A 2 -1.51 -20.53 -19.26
CA LEU A 2 -1.10 -19.82 -18.03
C LEU A 2 -2.17 -19.72 -16.92
N ILE A 3 -3.43 -20.04 -17.20
CA ILE A 3 -4.54 -19.98 -16.21
C ILE A 3 -4.51 -21.18 -15.24
N LYS A 4 -3.74 -22.24 -15.56
CA LYS A 4 -3.87 -23.55 -14.89
C LYS A 4 -2.98 -23.72 -13.65
N LYS A 5 -2.02 -22.81 -13.39
CA LYS A 5 -1.24 -22.77 -12.14
C LYS A 5 -0.94 -21.30 -11.77
N PRO A 6 -1.65 -20.70 -10.81
CA PRO A 6 -1.34 -19.35 -10.37
C PRO A 6 0.02 -19.34 -9.66
N ASN A 7 1.04 -18.82 -10.32
CA ASN A 7 2.32 -18.51 -9.69
C ASN A 7 2.20 -17.14 -9.00
N TRP A 8 2.74 -16.99 -7.79
CA TRP A 8 2.70 -15.74 -7.01
C TRP A 8 3.20 -14.52 -7.81
N ILE A 9 4.24 -14.72 -8.64
CA ILE A 9 4.77 -13.70 -9.56
C ILE A 9 3.71 -13.19 -10.53
N THR A 10 2.87 -14.07 -11.08
CA THR A 10 1.81 -13.68 -12.03
C THR A 10 0.76 -12.82 -11.34
N ILE A 11 0.44 -13.12 -10.08
CA ILE A 11 -0.49 -12.34 -9.26
C ILE A 11 0.10 -10.95 -8.98
N ASP A 12 1.36 -10.88 -8.53
CA ASP A 12 2.02 -9.60 -8.22
C ASP A 12 2.20 -8.73 -9.46
N ILE A 13 2.53 -9.31 -10.62
CA ILE A 13 2.62 -8.56 -11.88
C ILE A 13 1.25 -7.99 -12.26
N ALA A 14 0.18 -8.78 -12.17
CA ALA A 14 -1.17 -8.30 -12.45
C ALA A 14 -1.58 -7.18 -11.48
N ALA A 15 -1.31 -7.36 -10.18
CA ALA A 15 -1.55 -6.35 -9.15
C ALA A 15 -0.74 -5.08 -9.38
N TYR A 16 0.51 -5.19 -9.82
CA TYR A 16 1.37 -4.06 -10.18
C TYR A 16 0.78 -3.23 -11.32
N PHE A 17 0.36 -3.86 -12.43
CA PHE A 17 -0.26 -3.15 -13.54
C PHE A 17 -1.56 -2.45 -13.14
N LEU A 18 -2.38 -3.12 -12.33
CA LEU A 18 -3.60 -2.52 -11.79
C LEU A 18 -3.28 -1.32 -10.90
N ALA A 19 -2.30 -1.43 -10.01
CA ALA A 19 -1.87 -0.35 -9.14
C ALA A 19 -1.36 0.86 -9.92
N VAL A 20 -0.48 0.65 -10.90
CA VAL A 20 0.04 1.72 -11.77
C VAL A 20 -1.08 2.45 -12.51
N GLY A 21 -2.06 1.71 -13.02
CA GLY A 21 -3.23 2.29 -13.69
C GLY A 21 -4.02 3.22 -12.76
N ILE A 22 -4.33 2.74 -11.55
CA ILE A 22 -5.09 3.53 -10.55
C ILE A 22 -4.28 4.74 -10.09
N ILE A 23 -3.01 4.57 -9.77
CA ILE A 23 -2.12 5.67 -9.35
C ILE A 23 -2.04 6.74 -10.44
N SER A 24 -1.94 6.35 -11.71
CA SER A 24 -1.85 7.29 -12.82
C SER A 24 -3.16 8.09 -13.00
N ILE A 25 -4.31 7.41 -12.99
CA ILE A 25 -5.62 8.05 -13.17
C ILE A 25 -5.89 9.02 -12.01
N PHE A 26 -5.82 8.55 -10.77
CA PHE A 26 -6.16 9.38 -9.62
C PHE A 26 -5.08 10.41 -9.28
N GLY A 27 -3.80 10.09 -9.48
CA GLY A 27 -2.67 10.97 -9.20
C GLY A 27 -2.59 12.17 -10.13
N ILE A 28 -2.97 12.01 -11.40
CA ILE A 28 -3.02 13.14 -12.35
C ILE A 28 -4.32 13.94 -12.20
N SER A 29 -5.39 13.31 -11.69
CA SER A 29 -6.73 13.94 -11.60
C SER A 29 -6.97 14.69 -10.30
N LEU A 30 -6.50 14.17 -9.16
CA LEU A 30 -6.77 14.75 -7.84
C LEU A 30 -5.61 15.62 -7.39
N ALA A 31 -5.92 16.84 -6.93
CA ALA A 31 -4.95 17.69 -6.28
C ALA A 31 -4.53 17.12 -4.90
N PRO A 32 -3.37 17.53 -4.35
CA PRO A 32 -2.83 16.93 -3.13
C PRO A 32 -3.76 17.07 -1.92
N ILE A 33 -4.49 18.19 -1.82
CA ILE A 33 -5.42 18.46 -0.70
C ILE A 33 -6.54 17.40 -0.64
N PRO A 34 -7.33 17.15 -1.72
CA PRO A 34 -8.28 16.04 -1.77
C PRO A 34 -7.67 14.66 -1.45
N VAL A 35 -6.45 14.39 -1.93
CA VAL A 35 -5.78 13.10 -1.68
C VAL A 35 -5.43 12.95 -0.21
N ILE A 36 -4.90 13.99 0.44
CA ILE A 36 -4.61 13.99 1.88
C ILE A 36 -5.90 13.77 2.69
N ALA A 37 -7.00 14.44 2.31
CA ALA A 37 -8.29 14.23 2.97
C ALA A 37 -8.75 12.77 2.86
N LEU A 38 -8.66 12.18 1.66
CA LEU A 38 -8.96 10.76 1.43
C LEU A 38 -8.07 9.85 2.30
N MET A 39 -6.76 10.10 2.32
CA MET A 39 -5.79 9.33 3.11
C MET A 39 -6.06 9.39 4.61
N LEU A 40 -6.46 10.56 5.12
CA LEU A 40 -6.81 10.75 6.53
C LEU A 40 -8.08 9.99 6.89
N VAL A 41 -9.14 10.08 6.07
CA VAL A 41 -10.39 9.35 6.28
C VAL A 41 -10.13 7.85 6.30
N LEU A 42 -9.38 7.34 5.33
CA LEU A 42 -9.04 5.90 5.24
C LEU A 42 -8.15 5.44 6.39
N ALA A 43 -7.17 6.24 6.80
CA ALA A 43 -6.33 5.92 7.95
C ALA A 43 -7.14 5.88 9.25
N ILE A 44 -8.04 6.85 9.47
CA ILE A 44 -8.92 6.86 10.64
C ILE A 44 -9.85 5.65 10.62
N TYR A 45 -10.45 5.33 9.47
CA TYR A 45 -11.31 4.17 9.32
C TYR A 45 -10.58 2.87 9.69
N ASP A 46 -9.38 2.65 9.14
CA ASP A 46 -8.58 1.45 9.41
C ASP A 46 -8.12 1.37 10.88
N ALA A 47 -7.68 2.50 11.46
CA ALA A 47 -7.34 2.56 12.87
C ALA A 47 -8.55 2.24 13.78
N VAL A 48 -9.72 2.79 13.49
CA VAL A 48 -10.95 2.52 14.26
C VAL A 48 -11.37 1.07 14.09
N SER A 49 -11.30 0.52 12.88
CA SER A 49 -11.63 -0.88 12.60
C SER A 49 -10.73 -1.85 13.38
N VAL A 50 -9.42 -1.62 13.37
CA VAL A 50 -8.46 -2.51 14.04
C VAL A 50 -8.48 -2.39 15.56
N TYR A 51 -8.51 -1.16 16.09
CA TYR A 51 -8.36 -0.93 17.53
C TYR A 51 -9.68 -0.91 18.30
N LYS A 52 -10.77 -0.41 17.69
CA LYS A 52 -12.03 -0.19 18.39
C LYS A 52 -13.01 -1.34 18.19
N THR A 53 -13.20 -1.80 16.96
CA THR A 53 -14.24 -2.81 16.70
C THR A 53 -13.73 -4.24 16.91
N LYS A 54 -12.42 -4.50 16.80
CA LYS A 54 -11.83 -5.87 16.80
C LYS A 54 -12.61 -6.87 15.92
N HIS A 55 -13.46 -6.38 15.01
CA HIS A 55 -14.47 -7.16 14.32
C HIS A 55 -13.85 -8.03 13.21
N MET A 56 -12.56 -7.81 12.94
CA MET A 56 -11.72 -8.63 12.09
C MET A 56 -11.48 -10.05 12.64
N LEU A 57 -11.78 -10.33 13.91
CA LEU A 57 -11.73 -11.69 14.49
C LEU A 57 -13.00 -12.52 14.25
N SER A 58 -14.12 -11.94 13.82
CA SER A 58 -15.37 -12.68 13.55
C SER A 58 -15.76 -12.76 12.07
N LEU A 59 -15.06 -12.06 11.16
CA LEU A 59 -15.34 -12.12 9.71
C LEU A 59 -14.53 -13.18 8.95
N ALA A 60 -13.54 -13.80 9.60
CA ALA A 60 -12.66 -14.78 8.98
C ALA A 60 -13.40 -16.04 8.48
N GLU A 61 -14.60 -16.33 8.99
CA GLU A 61 -15.38 -17.52 8.63
C GLU A 61 -16.28 -17.38 7.38
N SER A 62 -16.45 -16.20 6.77
CA SER A 62 -17.44 -16.03 5.67
C SER A 62 -16.92 -15.51 4.33
N VAL A 63 -15.66 -15.04 4.21
CA VAL A 63 -15.18 -14.41 2.96
C VAL A 63 -13.98 -15.13 2.33
N MET A 64 -13.63 -16.33 2.79
CA MET A 64 -12.62 -17.16 2.12
C MET A 64 -13.08 -17.76 0.77
N SER A 65 -14.27 -17.41 0.27
CA SER A 65 -14.81 -17.92 -1.00
C SER A 65 -14.66 -16.98 -2.20
N ILE A 66 -14.19 -15.74 -2.01
CA ILE A 66 -14.04 -14.80 -3.14
C ILE A 66 -12.58 -14.69 -3.55
N ASN A 67 -12.28 -15.30 -4.69
CA ASN A 67 -10.98 -15.38 -5.34
C ASN A 67 -10.62 -14.05 -6.03
N VAL A 68 -10.50 -12.96 -5.26
CA VAL A 68 -10.15 -11.64 -5.82
C VAL A 68 -8.66 -11.39 -5.60
N PRO A 69 -7.86 -11.24 -6.67
CA PRO A 69 -6.44 -10.90 -6.56
C PRO A 69 -6.32 -9.42 -6.15
N MET A 70 -6.52 -9.14 -4.87
CA MET A 70 -6.45 -7.79 -4.26
C MET A 70 -5.28 -7.65 -3.29
N LEU A 71 -4.37 -8.64 -3.26
CA LEU A 71 -3.26 -8.71 -2.32
C LEU A 71 -1.94 -8.92 -3.09
N PHE A 72 -0.95 -8.08 -2.81
CA PHE A 72 0.45 -8.35 -3.11
C PHE A 72 0.99 -9.40 -2.14
N VAL A 73 1.75 -10.35 -2.66
CA VAL A 73 2.30 -11.46 -1.88
C VAL A 73 3.81 -11.29 -1.75
N VAL A 74 4.29 -10.86 -0.58
CA VAL A 74 5.74 -10.73 -0.33
C VAL A 74 6.25 -12.02 0.34
N PRO A 75 7.01 -12.88 -0.35
CA PRO A 75 7.52 -14.12 0.22
C PRO A 75 8.56 -13.82 1.30
N THR A 76 8.34 -14.31 2.52
CA THR A 76 9.26 -14.08 3.66
C THR A 76 10.26 -15.23 3.85
N SER A 77 10.12 -16.34 3.11
CA SER A 77 11.04 -17.50 3.18
C SER A 77 11.40 -18.07 1.80
N ARG A 78 12.56 -18.76 1.71
CA ARG A 78 13.05 -19.38 0.46
C ARG A 78 12.16 -20.52 -0.04
N GLU A 79 11.41 -21.19 0.83
CA GLU A 79 10.51 -22.29 0.48
C GLU A 79 9.27 -21.82 -0.29
N PHE A 80 8.86 -20.55 -0.13
CA PHE A 80 7.75 -19.95 -0.88
C PHE A 80 8.11 -19.68 -2.35
N LYS A 81 9.41 -19.68 -2.70
CA LYS A 81 9.87 -19.49 -4.09
C LYS A 81 9.41 -20.60 -5.03
N GLU A 82 9.07 -21.78 -4.50
CA GLU A 82 8.66 -22.96 -5.30
C GLU A 82 7.15 -23.07 -5.55
N GLY A 83 6.35 -22.09 -5.13
CA GLY A 83 4.92 -22.04 -5.47
C GLY A 83 4.04 -23.09 -4.76
N LYS A 84 4.54 -23.73 -3.71
CA LYS A 84 3.72 -24.54 -2.80
C LYS A 84 3.07 -23.62 -1.78
N LEU A 85 1.78 -23.33 -2.01
CA LEU A 85 0.87 -22.80 -0.99
C LEU A 85 0.61 -23.91 0.03
N ASN A 86 1.61 -24.22 0.85
CA ASN A 86 1.39 -25.06 2.01
C ASN A 86 0.76 -24.20 3.10
N ASP A 87 -0.21 -24.79 3.78
CA ASP A 87 -1.10 -24.24 4.82
C ASP A 87 -0.39 -23.79 6.11
N ASP A 88 0.92 -23.53 6.04
CA ASP A 88 1.70 -22.99 7.14
C ASP A 88 1.57 -21.46 7.14
N GLU A 89 0.64 -20.96 7.97
CA GLU A 89 0.23 -19.55 8.19
C GLU A 89 1.35 -18.53 8.54
N ARG A 90 2.64 -18.81 8.30
CA ARG A 90 3.76 -17.97 8.79
C ARG A 90 4.87 -17.66 7.79
N LYS A 91 4.63 -17.66 6.48
CA LYS A 91 5.71 -17.45 5.47
C LYS A 91 5.46 -16.41 4.38
N ALA A 92 4.31 -15.73 4.37
CA ALA A 92 4.02 -14.66 3.42
C ALA A 92 3.32 -13.48 4.11
N VAL A 93 3.77 -12.26 3.82
CA VAL A 93 3.08 -11.03 4.20
C VAL A 93 2.19 -10.64 3.03
N PHE A 94 0.87 -10.63 3.26
CA PHE A 94 -0.11 -10.14 2.31
C PHE A 94 -0.30 -8.64 2.54
N LEU A 95 -0.14 -7.85 1.48
CA LEU A 95 -0.35 -6.40 1.52
C LEU A 95 -1.49 -6.04 0.57
N GLY A 96 -2.45 -5.24 1.01
CA GLY A 96 -3.53 -4.78 0.14
C GLY A 96 -2.98 -4.00 -1.05
N VAL A 97 -3.50 -4.24 -2.26
CA VAL A 97 -3.17 -3.38 -3.42
C VAL A 97 -3.52 -1.91 -3.12
N GLY A 98 -4.63 -1.69 -2.40
CA GLY A 98 -5.03 -0.37 -1.91
C GLY A 98 -3.98 0.29 -1.01
N ASP A 99 -3.33 -0.47 -0.14
CA ASP A 99 -2.33 0.03 0.80
C ASP A 99 -1.09 0.58 0.07
N VAL A 100 -0.75 -0.01 -1.08
CA VAL A 100 0.31 0.49 -1.97
C VAL A 100 -0.17 1.67 -2.81
N VAL A 101 -1.40 1.59 -3.34
CA VAL A 101 -1.94 2.58 -4.28
C VAL A 101 -2.21 3.93 -3.61
N ILE A 102 -2.89 3.95 -2.46
CA ILE A 102 -3.36 5.16 -1.79
C ILE A 102 -2.23 6.17 -1.50
N PRO A 103 -1.11 5.81 -0.84
CA PRO A 103 -0.01 6.76 -0.63
C PRO A 103 0.68 7.18 -1.93
N ASN A 104 0.75 6.29 -2.93
CA ASN A 104 1.38 6.62 -4.22
C ASN A 104 0.53 7.55 -5.10
N ILE A 105 -0.80 7.62 -4.89
CA ILE A 105 -1.63 8.66 -5.50
C ILE A 105 -1.15 10.06 -5.04
N LEU A 106 -0.75 10.22 -3.76
CA LEU A 106 -0.21 11.48 -3.27
C LEU A 106 1.12 11.83 -3.92
N VAL A 107 1.99 10.84 -4.16
CA VAL A 107 3.28 11.04 -4.85
C VAL A 107 3.05 11.52 -6.29
N ALA A 108 2.16 10.86 -7.04
CA ALA A 108 1.81 11.25 -8.40
C ALA A 108 1.12 12.63 -8.46
N SER A 109 0.24 12.91 -7.50
CA SER A 109 -0.41 14.21 -7.35
C SER A 109 0.59 15.32 -7.01
N ALA A 110 1.55 15.06 -6.11
CA ALA A 110 2.62 15.99 -5.79
C ALA A 110 3.44 16.34 -7.04
N GLN A 111 3.79 15.34 -7.85
CA GLN A 111 4.50 15.54 -9.11
C GLN A 111 3.70 16.41 -10.08
N ARG A 112 2.37 16.25 -10.17
CA ARG A 112 1.54 17.00 -11.12
C ARG A 112 1.18 18.41 -10.66
N PHE A 113 0.79 18.59 -9.41
CA PHE A 113 0.12 19.81 -8.94
C PHE A 113 0.96 20.69 -8.04
N THR A 114 1.98 20.15 -7.35
CA THR A 114 2.78 20.96 -6.40
C THR A 114 3.83 21.77 -7.17
N GLN A 115 4.07 23.01 -6.76
CA GLN A 115 5.15 23.83 -7.31
C GLN A 115 6.36 23.71 -6.36
N SER A 116 7.28 22.81 -6.70
CA SER A 116 8.55 22.63 -5.98
C SER A 116 9.68 22.49 -7.00
N PRO A 117 10.94 22.76 -6.60
CA PRO A 117 12.10 22.51 -7.46
C PRO A 117 12.10 21.09 -8.00
N VAL A 118 12.56 20.91 -9.24
CA VAL A 118 12.73 19.59 -9.82
C VAL A 118 14.15 19.12 -9.53
N PHE A 119 14.26 17.97 -8.88
CA PHE A 119 15.51 17.29 -8.60
C PHE A 119 15.48 15.92 -9.27
N PHE A 120 16.44 15.66 -10.17
CA PHE A 120 16.54 14.37 -10.88
C PHE A 120 15.23 13.91 -11.56
N GLY A 121 14.51 14.84 -12.20
CA GLY A 121 13.27 14.55 -12.93
C GLY A 121 11.99 14.47 -12.09
N LEU A 122 12.08 14.45 -10.76
CA LEU A 122 10.92 14.53 -9.85
C LEU A 122 10.95 15.81 -9.02
N LYS A 123 9.78 16.31 -8.66
CA LYS A 123 9.65 17.45 -7.76
C LYS A 123 10.12 17.06 -6.35
N VAL A 124 10.73 18.00 -5.63
CA VAL A 124 11.19 17.77 -4.25
C VAL A 124 10.06 17.25 -3.36
N ALA A 125 8.85 17.84 -3.47
CA ALA A 125 7.67 17.34 -2.76
C ALA A 125 7.32 15.86 -3.07
N ALA A 126 7.48 15.43 -4.33
CA ALA A 126 7.24 14.05 -4.72
C ALA A 126 8.32 13.09 -4.18
N TRP A 127 9.58 13.52 -4.17
CA TRP A 127 10.68 12.76 -3.56
C TRP A 127 10.45 12.51 -2.08
N PHE A 128 10.13 13.57 -1.33
CA PHE A 128 9.90 13.43 0.11
C PHE A 128 8.66 12.60 0.42
N ALA A 129 7.58 12.73 -0.35
CA ALA A 129 6.40 11.89 -0.22
C ALA A 129 6.75 10.39 -0.46
N LEU A 130 7.53 10.10 -1.51
CA LEU A 130 7.97 8.74 -1.83
C LEU A 130 8.85 8.16 -0.72
N LEU A 131 9.82 8.93 -0.22
CA LEU A 131 10.68 8.51 0.90
C LEU A 131 9.85 8.27 2.17
N GLY A 132 8.88 9.13 2.45
CA GLY A 132 7.92 8.94 3.53
C GLY A 132 7.16 7.62 3.41
N GLY A 133 6.63 7.30 2.23
CA GLY A 133 5.93 6.04 1.97
C GLY A 133 6.82 4.80 2.13
N VAL A 134 8.06 4.85 1.63
CA VAL A 134 9.03 3.76 1.81
C VAL A 134 9.36 3.56 3.30
N LEU A 135 9.58 4.65 4.05
CA LEU A 135 9.80 4.58 5.50
C LEU A 135 8.60 3.98 6.22
N GLY A 136 7.37 4.38 5.85
CA GLY A 136 6.14 3.82 6.39
C GLY A 136 6.03 2.31 6.14
N LEU A 137 6.38 1.86 4.94
CA LEU A 137 6.39 0.44 4.59
C LEU A 137 7.43 -0.34 5.40
N LEU A 138 8.63 0.20 5.58
CA LEU A 138 9.68 -0.44 6.40
C LEU A 138 9.25 -0.56 7.87
N ILE A 139 8.64 0.49 8.43
CA ILE A 139 8.09 0.47 9.79
C ILE A 139 6.98 -0.58 9.90
N LEU A 140 6.11 -0.66 8.89
CA LEU A 140 5.03 -1.65 8.83
C LEU A 140 5.60 -3.08 8.84
N LEU A 141 6.54 -3.40 7.94
CA LEU A 141 7.11 -4.74 7.83
C LEU A 141 7.84 -5.17 9.12
N THR A 142 8.54 -4.26 9.79
CA THR A 142 9.23 -4.58 11.05
C THR A 142 8.26 -4.78 12.22
N ARG A 143 7.09 -4.12 12.23
CA ARG A 143 6.13 -4.17 13.34
C ARG A 143 5.06 -5.25 13.17
N PHE A 144 4.68 -5.58 11.93
CA PHE A 144 3.80 -6.70 11.60
C PHE A 144 4.36 -8.06 12.04
N ALA A 145 5.68 -8.18 12.17
CA ALA A 145 6.32 -9.38 12.71
C ALA A 145 5.90 -9.72 14.16
N LYS A 146 5.25 -8.80 14.90
CA LYS A 146 4.89 -8.99 16.31
C LYS A 146 3.38 -9.10 16.56
N LYS A 147 2.52 -8.32 15.87
CA LYS A 147 1.04 -8.35 16.00
C LYS A 147 0.36 -7.80 14.74
N PRO A 148 -0.89 -8.20 14.41
CA PRO A 148 -1.69 -7.55 13.37
C PRO A 148 -1.89 -6.07 13.70
N GLN A 149 -1.64 -5.18 12.72
CA GLN A 149 -1.75 -3.73 12.88
C GLN A 149 -2.58 -3.11 11.76
N ALA A 150 -3.09 -1.90 11.98
CA ALA A 150 -3.75 -1.08 10.96
C ALA A 150 -2.71 -0.63 9.92
N GLY A 151 -2.75 -1.18 8.71
CA GLY A 151 -1.73 -0.93 7.69
C GLY A 151 -1.77 0.50 7.13
N LEU A 152 -2.96 1.06 6.91
CA LEU A 152 -3.13 2.35 6.24
C LEU A 152 -2.60 3.53 7.06
N PRO A 153 -2.80 3.63 8.39
CA PRO A 153 -2.18 4.68 9.19
C PRO A 153 -0.65 4.71 9.09
N PHE A 154 0.00 3.55 9.14
CA PHE A 154 1.47 3.47 9.11
C PHE A 154 2.05 3.82 7.74
N LEU A 155 1.28 3.65 6.66
CA LEU A 155 1.70 4.04 5.31
C LEU A 155 1.32 5.49 4.99
N ASN A 156 0.10 5.90 5.32
CA ASN A 156 -0.41 7.21 4.97
C ASN A 156 0.24 8.34 5.79
N LEU A 157 0.43 8.15 7.09
CA LEU A 157 1.00 9.20 7.96
C LEU A 157 2.42 9.61 7.52
N PRO A 158 3.39 8.68 7.35
CA PRO A 158 4.74 9.06 6.92
C PRO A 158 4.77 9.66 5.51
N THR A 159 3.91 9.20 4.60
CA THR A 159 3.80 9.76 3.24
C THR A 159 3.30 11.21 3.27
N ILE A 160 2.27 11.50 4.07
CA ILE A 160 1.74 12.86 4.23
C ILE A 160 2.80 13.75 4.89
N LEU A 161 3.47 13.29 5.94
CA LEU A 161 4.54 14.04 6.61
C LEU A 161 5.69 14.34 5.66
N GLY A 162 6.08 13.36 4.84
CA GLY A 162 7.06 13.53 3.77
C GLY A 162 6.62 14.60 2.78
N TYR A 163 5.40 14.51 2.25
CA TYR A 163 4.86 15.51 1.33
C TYR A 163 4.87 16.92 1.94
N LEU A 164 4.39 17.08 3.17
CA LEU A 164 4.37 18.37 3.87
C LEU A 164 5.77 18.94 4.07
N ALA A 165 6.74 18.10 4.46
CA ALA A 165 8.14 18.51 4.56
C ALA A 165 8.69 18.95 3.20
N GLY A 166 8.36 18.24 2.13
CA GLY A 166 8.81 18.54 0.78
C GLY A 166 8.18 19.78 0.12
N ILE A 167 7.07 20.31 0.66
CA ILE A 167 6.51 21.61 0.24
C ILE A 167 7.29 22.79 0.86
N LEU A 168 7.98 22.56 1.99
CA LEU A 168 8.75 23.60 2.67
C LEU A 168 10.07 23.95 1.95
N PHE A 169 10.41 23.20 0.90
CA PHE A 169 11.60 23.35 0.07
C PHE A 169 11.22 23.63 -1.38
#